data_AF-A0A537Z100-F1
#
_entry.id   AF-A0A537Z100-F1
#
_cell.length_a   1.000
_cell.length_b   1.000
_cell.length_c   1.000
_cell.angle_alpha   90.00
_cell.angle_beta   90.00
_cell.angle_gamma   90.00
#
_symmetry.space_group_name_H-M   'P 1'
#
loop_
_entity.id
_entity.type
_entity.pdbx_description
1 polymer ?
#
loop_
_entity_poly.entity_id
_entity_poly.type
_entity_poly.pdbx_seq_one_letter_code
_entity_poly.pdbx_strand_id
1 'polypeptide(L)'
;MRGNVLDLAVAVVIGAAFKAIVDSLVNDVIQPIIGAAFGKPNFSHFTVHVGHGVVRYGSFATQILIFLIIAGALFVFIKTFVRLQTL
;
A
#
# COMPACT_ATOMS: atom_id res chain seq x y z
N MET A 1 23.23 22.80 16.57
CA MET A 1 21.99 22.02 16.76
C MET A 1 21.01 22.17 15.59
N ARG A 2 21.45 21.94 14.34
CA ARG A 2 20.60 22.00 13.12
C ARG A 2 20.42 20.63 12.43
N GLY A 3 20.93 19.55 13.01
CA GLY A 3 21.01 18.22 12.38
C GLY A 3 19.72 17.39 12.37
N ASN A 4 18.65 17.80 13.06
CA ASN A 4 17.46 16.95 13.21
C ASN A 4 16.43 17.07 12.06
N VAL A 5 16.39 18.22 11.37
CA VAL A 5 15.33 18.49 10.38
C VAL A 5 15.67 17.92 9.01
N LEU A 6 16.96 17.91 8.64
CA LEU A 6 17.39 17.36 7.36
C LEU A 6 17.22 15.84 7.31
N ASP A 7 17.62 15.12 8.37
CA ASP A 7 17.45 13.66 8.44
C ASP A 7 15.96 13.27 8.50
N LEU A 8 15.16 14.01 9.26
CA LEU A 8 13.70 13.85 9.26
C LEU A 8 13.10 14.08 7.86
N ALA A 9 13.56 15.12 7.14
CA ALA A 9 13.08 15.40 5.79
C ALA A 9 13.43 14.26 4.82
N VAL A 10 14.64 13.72 4.89
CA VAL A 10 15.07 12.57 4.07
C VAL A 10 14.22 11.34 4.39
N ALA A 11 14.01 11.03 5.66
CA ALA A 11 13.17 9.90 6.09
C ALA A 11 11.74 9.99 5.55
N VAL A 12 11.12 11.18 5.61
CA VAL A 12 9.75 11.39 5.11
C VAL A 12 9.68 11.25 3.59
N VAL A 13 10.64 11.80 2.85
CA VAL A 13 10.68 11.72 1.38
C VAL A 13 10.87 10.27 0.92
N ILE A 14 11.78 9.53 1.53
CA ILE A 14 12.01 8.11 1.23
C ILE A 14 10.75 7.29 1.58
N GLY A 15 10.13 7.55 2.73
CA GLY A 15 8.89 6.86 3.13
C GLY A 15 7.74 7.09 2.14
N ALA A 16 7.56 8.32 1.66
CA ALA A 16 6.55 8.64 0.65
C ALA A 16 6.84 7.98 -0.71
N ALA A 17 8.10 8.00 -1.16
CA ALA A 17 8.50 7.37 -2.41
C ALA A 17 8.33 5.83 -2.36
N PHE A 18 8.71 5.20 -1.24
CA PHE A 18 8.51 3.77 -1.04
C PHE A 18 7.03 3.39 -1.07
N LYS A 19 6.18 4.15 -0.36
CA LYS A 19 4.74 3.94 -0.40
C LYS A 19 4.20 4.02 -1.83
N ALA A 20 4.62 5.02 -2.62
CA ALA A 20 4.18 5.16 -4.00
C ALA A 20 4.55 3.95 -4.87
N ILE A 21 5.74 3.36 -4.67
CA ILE A 21 6.16 2.13 -5.36
C ILE A 21 5.24 0.95 -4.98
N VAL A 22 4.96 0.79 -3.68
CA VAL A 22 4.05 -0.27 -3.22
C VAL A 22 2.64 -0.05 -3.75
N ASP A 23 2.12 1.17 -3.70
CA ASP A 23 0.80 1.51 -4.23
C ASP A 23 0.71 1.17 -5.73
N SER A 24 1.73 1.49 -6.52
CA SER A 24 1.78 1.12 -7.95
C SER A 24 1.81 -0.40 -8.15
N LEU A 25 2.60 -1.14 -7.36
CA LEU A 25 2.59 -2.61 -7.42
C LEU A 25 1.18 -3.17 -7.16
N VAL A 26 0.45 -2.62 -6.19
CA VAL A 26 -0.90 -3.10 -5.90
C VAL A 26 -1.89 -2.70 -6.98
N ASN A 27 -1.91 -1.42 -7.36
CA ASN A 27 -2.91 -0.87 -8.27
C ASN A 27 -2.69 -1.26 -9.72
N ASP A 28 -1.44 -1.35 -10.16
CA ASP A 28 -1.08 -1.51 -11.58
C ASP A 28 -0.72 -2.96 -11.92
N VAL A 29 -0.35 -3.78 -10.93
CA VAL A 29 0.03 -5.18 -11.15
C VAL A 29 -0.95 -6.14 -10.47
N ILE A 30 -1.12 -6.02 -9.16
CA ILE A 30 -1.92 -7.01 -8.39
C ILE A 30 -3.42 -6.87 -8.69
N GLN A 31 -3.98 -5.66 -8.68
CA GLN A 31 -5.39 -5.45 -8.95
C GLN A 31 -5.82 -5.94 -10.35
N PRO A 32 -5.09 -5.65 -11.45
CA PRO A 32 -5.43 -6.21 -12.77
C PRO A 32 -5.33 -7.74 -12.83
N ILE A 33 -4.34 -8.35 -12.16
CA ILE A 33 -4.22 -9.82 -12.11
C ILE A 33 -5.41 -10.43 -11.39
N ILE A 34 -5.79 -9.88 -10.23
CA ILE A 34 -6.96 -10.36 -9.49
C ILE A 34 -8.22 -10.07 -10.31
N GLY A 35 -8.34 -8.90 -10.91
CA GLY A 35 -9.49 -8.53 -11.73
C GLY A 35 -9.66 -9.42 -12.98
N ALA A 36 -8.56 -9.88 -13.58
CA ALA A 36 -8.57 -10.86 -14.65
C ALA A 36 -9.04 -12.25 -14.16
N ALA A 37 -8.68 -12.65 -12.94
CA ALA A 37 -9.12 -13.92 -12.35
C ALA A 37 -10.61 -13.94 -11.97
N PHE A 38 -11.16 -12.81 -11.51
CA PHE A 38 -12.55 -12.69 -11.05
C PHE A 38 -13.49 -12.01 -12.07
N GLY A 39 -13.01 -11.72 -13.29
CA GLY A 39 -13.81 -11.22 -14.41
C GLY A 39 -14.22 -9.73 -14.35
N LYS A 40 -13.74 -8.97 -13.35
CA LYS A 40 -13.93 -7.51 -13.28
C LYS A 40 -12.62 -6.81 -12.93
N PRO A 41 -12.10 -5.90 -13.79
CA PRO A 41 -10.73 -5.40 -13.70
C PRO A 41 -10.42 -4.52 -12.48
N ASN A 42 -11.43 -4.05 -11.73
CA ASN A 42 -11.20 -3.16 -10.60
C ASN A 42 -12.27 -3.36 -9.52
N PHE A 43 -11.82 -3.69 -8.30
CA PHE A 43 -12.72 -3.89 -7.16
C PHE A 43 -13.48 -2.62 -6.81
N SER A 44 -12.97 -1.43 -7.16
CA SER A 44 -13.58 -0.15 -6.84
C SER A 44 -15.01 0.03 -7.38
N HIS A 45 -15.43 -0.77 -8.37
CA HIS A 45 -16.79 -0.75 -8.93
C HIS A 45 -17.79 -1.61 -8.16
N PHE A 46 -17.33 -2.38 -7.17
CA PHE A 46 -18.20 -3.08 -6.25
C PHE A 46 -18.79 -2.08 -5.27
N THR A 47 -20.01 -1.62 -5.60
CA THR A 47 -20.77 -0.67 -4.81
C THR A 47 -22.13 -1.25 -4.43
N VAL A 48 -22.55 -1.06 -3.18
CA VAL A 48 -23.94 -1.31 -2.74
C VAL A 48 -24.62 0.04 -2.54
N HIS A 49 -25.82 0.19 -3.10
CA HIS A 49 -26.67 1.34 -2.83
C HIS A 49 -27.48 1.08 -1.56
N VAL A 50 -27.35 1.95 -0.57
CA VAL A 50 -28.14 1.91 0.67
C VAL A 50 -28.91 3.23 0.75
N GLY A 51 -30.19 3.20 0.35
CA GLY A 51 -30.99 4.41 0.16
C GLY A 51 -30.37 5.33 -0.90
N HIS A 52 -30.10 6.59 -0.53
CA HIS A 52 -29.44 7.57 -1.39
C HIS A 52 -27.89 7.54 -1.29
N GLY A 53 -27.33 6.68 -0.45
CA GLY A 53 -25.88 6.55 -0.25
C GLY A 53 -25.26 5.46 -1.12
N VAL A 54 -24.05 5.69 -1.64
CA VAL A 54 -23.26 4.71 -2.38
C VAL A 54 -22.14 4.18 -1.51
N VAL A 55 -22.22 2.92 -1.08
CA VAL A 55 -21.18 2.25 -0.29
C VAL A 55 -20.21 1.53 -1.23
N ARG A 56 -18.97 2.02 -1.31
CA ARG A 56 -17.92 1.46 -2.18
C ARG A 56 -17.05 0.43 -1.46
N TYR A 57 -17.62 -0.72 -1.10
CA TYR A 57 -16.93 -1.74 -0.31
C TYR A 57 -15.70 -2.33 -1.02
N GLY A 58 -15.68 -2.35 -2.34
CA GLY A 58 -14.51 -2.83 -3.06
C GLY A 58 -13.30 -1.90 -2.98
N SER A 59 -13.50 -0.58 -2.88
CA SER A 59 -12.40 0.36 -2.58
C SER A 59 -11.81 0.09 -1.19
N PHE A 60 -12.67 -0.22 -0.21
CA PHE A 60 -12.22 -0.56 1.14
C PHE A 60 -11.40 -1.87 1.16
N ALA A 61 -11.84 -2.90 0.44
CA ALA A 61 -11.08 -4.15 0.30
C ALA A 61 -9.71 -3.92 -0.35
N THR A 62 -9.64 -3.08 -1.38
CA THR A 62 -8.37 -2.65 -1.99
C THR A 62 -7.45 -1.98 -0.98
N GLN A 63 -7.97 -1.08 -0.13
CA GLN A 63 -7.17 -0.42 0.90
C GLN A 63 -6.65 -1.39 1.97
N ILE A 64 -7.44 -2.40 2.36
CA ILE A 64 -6.99 -3.47 3.26
C ILE A 64 -5.82 -4.25 2.62
N LEU A 65 -5.92 -4.57 1.32
CA LEU A 65 -4.86 -5.27 0.60
C LEU A 65 -3.56 -4.43 0.56
N ILE A 66 -3.66 -3.15 0.23
CA ILE A 66 -2.53 -2.22 0.23
C ILE A 66 -1.87 -2.18 1.61
N PHE A 67 -2.67 -2.05 2.67
CA PHE A 67 -2.18 -2.04 4.04
C PHE A 67 -1.42 -3.32 4.40
N LEU A 68 -1.97 -4.50 4.07
CA LEU A 68 -1.32 -5.80 4.30
C LEU A 68 0.01 -5.92 3.56
N ILE A 69 0.08 -5.45 2.31
CA ILE A 69 1.30 -5.50 1.50
C ILE A 69 2.35 -4.53 2.04
N ILE A 70 1.98 -3.30 2.37
CA ILE A 70 2.89 -2.33 2.99
C ILE A 70 3.41 -2.87 4.33
N ALA A 71 2.53 -3.38 5.19
CA ALA A 71 2.90 -3.95 6.48
C ALA A 71 3.85 -5.14 6.32
N GLY A 72 3.57 -6.04 5.37
CA GLY A 72 4.43 -7.18 5.06
C GLY A 72 5.79 -6.75 4.49
N ALA A 73 5.82 -5.78 3.59
CA ALA A 73 7.05 -5.26 3.01
C ALA A 73 7.92 -4.59 4.07
N LEU A 74 7.34 -3.75 4.94
CA LEU A 74 8.04 -3.14 6.07
C LEU A 74 8.55 -4.19 7.06
N PHE A 75 7.76 -5.23 7.34
CA PHE A 75 8.19 -6.33 8.22
C PHE A 75 9.43 -7.04 7.67
N VAL A 76 9.43 -7.41 6.38
CA VAL A 76 10.58 -8.06 5.73
C VAL A 76 11.79 -7.12 5.69
N PHE A 77 11.57 -5.84 5.34
CA PHE A 77 12.64 -4.85 5.28
C PHE A 77 13.31 -4.64 6.65
N ILE A 78 12.52 -4.39 7.70
CA ILE A 78 13.04 -4.20 9.07
C ILE A 78 13.74 -5.46 9.54
N LYS A 79 13.15 -6.65 9.33
CA LYS A 79 13.75 -7.93 9.72
C LYS A 79 15.10 -8.16 9.02
N THR A 80 15.20 -7.82 7.75
CA THR A 80 16.43 -7.96 6.96
C THR A 80 17.49 -6.95 7.42
N PHE A 81 17.10 -5.70 7.66
CA PHE A 81 17.99 -4.65 8.15
C PHE A 81 18.55 -4.99 9.53
N VAL A 82 17.69 -5.40 10.47
CA VAL A 82 18.10 -5.83 11.81
C VAL A 82 19.04 -7.04 11.74
N ARG A 83 18.75 -8.00 10.85
CA ARG A 83 19.63 -9.15 10.63
C ARG A 83 21.01 -8.74 10.11
N LEU A 84 21.08 -7.75 9.22
CA LEU A 84 22.35 -7.23 8.68
C LEU A 84 23.15 -6.44 9.72
N GLN A 85 22.51 -5.72 10.64
CA GLN A 85 23.20 -4.99 11.71
C GLN A 85 23.75 -5.91 12.81
N THR A 86 23.27 -7.15 12.89
CA THR A 86 23.72 -8.13 13.89
C THR A 86 24.94 -8.94 13.38
N LEU A 87 25.35 -8.76 12.12
CA LEU A 87 26.55 -9.34 11.51
C LEU A 87 27.73 -8.38 11.63
#